data_AF-A0A2G9XD95-F1
#
_entry.id   AF-A0A2G9XD95-F1
#
_cell.length_a   1.000
_cell.length_b   1.000
_cell.length_c   1.000
_cell.angle_alpha   90.00
_cell.angle_beta   90.00
_cell.angle_gamma   90.00
#
_symmetry.space_group_name_H-M   'P 1'
#
loop_
_entity.id
_entity.type
_entity.pdbx_description
1 polymer ?
#
loop_
_entity_poly.entity_id
_entity_poly.type
_entity_poly.pdbx_seq_one_letter_code
_entity_poly.pdbx_strand_id
1 'polypeptide(L)'
;MAKRNGHWEVLEDALAYEASPWIRLSVQQVRLPNGKVVENFHRVEMPEYAIIVASTSDGRMIMERQYKHGIGMVSLMLPGGLIEPGEEPIVAAKRELLEEGWL
;
A
#
# COMPACT_ATOMS: atom_id res chain seq x y z
N MET A 1 -20.90 -23.56 9.92
CA MET A 1 -20.05 -22.59 9.19
C MET A 1 -18.87 -22.24 10.08
N ALA A 2 -17.68 -22.76 9.76
CA ALA A 2 -16.49 -22.57 10.59
C ALA A 2 -15.99 -21.12 10.48
N LYS A 3 -15.59 -20.55 11.62
CA LYS A 3 -15.23 -19.14 11.80
C LYS A 3 -14.07 -18.73 10.88
N ARG A 4 -14.31 -17.66 10.10
CA ARG A 4 -13.44 -17.07 9.08
C ARG A 4 -12.37 -16.16 9.71
N ASN A 5 -11.65 -16.63 10.73
CA ASN A 5 -10.51 -15.91 11.29
C ASN A 5 -9.25 -16.35 10.55
N GLY A 6 -9.15 -15.91 9.30
CA GLY A 6 -8.23 -16.44 8.29
C GLY A 6 -6.83 -15.85 8.34
N HIS A 7 -6.15 -15.91 9.48
CA HIS A 7 -4.73 -15.58 9.53
C HIS A 7 -3.94 -16.67 8.81
N TRP A 8 -3.04 -16.26 7.92
CA TRP A 8 -2.08 -17.16 7.30
C TRP A 8 -0.88 -17.24 8.22
N GLU A 9 -0.41 -18.45 8.48
CA GLU A 9 0.79 -18.68 9.28
C GLU A 9 2.00 -18.67 8.36
N VAL A 10 3.00 -17.82 8.65
CA VAL A 10 4.28 -17.83 7.94
C VAL A 10 5.15 -18.91 8.60
N LEU A 11 5.51 -19.93 7.82
CA LEU A 11 6.33 -21.06 8.27
C LEU A 11 7.82 -20.79 8.02
N GLU A 12 8.14 -20.22 6.86
CA GLU A 12 9.48 -19.79 6.47
C GLU A 12 9.40 -18.45 5.75
N ASP A 13 10.44 -17.63 5.88
CA ASP A 13 10.55 -16.32 5.22
C ASP A 13 12.00 -16.11 4.75
N ALA A 14 12.21 -16.14 3.44
CA ALA A 14 13.52 -15.98 2.83
C ALA A 14 13.58 -14.68 2.03
N LEU A 15 14.52 -13.80 2.38
CA LEU A 15 14.77 -12.57 1.63
C LEU A 15 15.30 -12.91 0.23
N ALA A 16 14.60 -12.44 -0.81
CA ALA A 16 15.00 -12.61 -2.19
C ALA A 16 15.67 -11.36 -2.76
N TYR A 17 15.22 -10.17 -2.35
CA TYR A 17 15.77 -8.90 -2.81
C TYR A 17 15.47 -7.76 -1.83
N GLU A 18 16.40 -6.82 -1.68
CA GLU A 18 16.24 -5.64 -0.84
C GLU A 18 16.91 -4.43 -1.48
N ALA A 19 16.16 -3.33 -1.57
CA ALA A 19 16.64 -2.01 -1.95
C ALA A 19 15.93 -0.95 -1.10
N SER A 20 16.36 -0.84 0.15
CA SER A 20 15.76 0.05 1.14
C SER A 20 15.92 1.54 0.77
N PRO A 21 14.91 2.39 1.06
CA PRO A 21 13.66 2.05 1.74
C PRO A 21 12.54 1.54 0.79
N TRP A 22 12.81 1.43 -0.51
CA TRP A 22 11.77 1.34 -1.54
C TRP A 22 11.11 -0.03 -1.66
N ILE A 23 11.89 -1.10 -1.52
CA ILE A 23 11.38 -2.45 -1.72
C ILE A 23 12.14 -3.48 -0.90
N ARG A 24 11.38 -4.38 -0.29
CA ARG A 24 11.87 -5.63 0.28
C ARG A 24 10.97 -6.75 -0.23
N LEU A 25 11.56 -7.71 -0.93
CA LEU A 25 10.87 -8.85 -1.51
C LEU A 25 11.33 -10.12 -0.80
N SER A 26 10.39 -10.82 -0.18
CA SER A 26 10.62 -12.15 0.36
C SER A 26 9.77 -13.22 -0.29
N VAL A 27 10.29 -14.45 -0.25
CA VAL A 27 9.55 -15.65 -0.63
C VAL A 27 9.24 -16.39 0.67
N GLN A 28 7.95 -16.52 0.96
CA GLN A 28 7.43 -17.12 2.18
C GLN A 28 6.81 -18.48 1.90
N GLN A 29 7.09 -19.44 2.77
CA GLN A 29 6.25 -20.63 2.91
C GLN A 29 5.11 -20.27 3.87
N VAL A 30 3.85 -20.38 3.42
CA VAL A 30 2.67 -20.00 4.22
C VAL A 30 1.66 -21.12 4.33
N ARG A 31 1.09 -21.29 5.53
CA ARG A 31 -0.05 -22.19 5.78
C ARG A 31 -1.34 -21.39 5.77
N LEU A 32 -2.23 -21.77 4.85
CA LEU A 32 -3.56 -21.18 4.73
C LEU A 32 -4.50 -21.68 5.83
N PRO A 33 -5.63 -20.98 6.11
CA PRO A 33 -6.59 -21.39 7.14
C PRO A 33 -7.21 -22.78 6.94
N ASN A 34 -7.16 -23.33 5.72
CA ASN A 34 -7.62 -24.68 5.40
C ASN A 34 -6.52 -25.75 5.55
N GLY A 35 -5.35 -25.40 6.08
CA GLY A 35 -4.21 -26.29 6.29
C GLY A 35 -3.29 -26.48 5.07
N LYS A 36 -3.69 -26.00 3.88
CA LYS A 36 -2.85 -26.06 2.68
C LYS A 36 -1.58 -25.24 2.87
N VAL A 37 -0.43 -25.80 2.51
CA VAL A 37 0.85 -25.09 2.46
C VAL A 37 1.08 -24.55 1.04
N VAL A 38 1.51 -23.29 0.95
CA VAL A 38 1.99 -22.64 -0.27
C VAL A 38 3.48 -22.41 -0.08
N GLU A 39 4.29 -23.05 -0.92
CA GLU A 39 5.76 -23.07 -0.78
C GLU A 39 6.44 -21.74 -1.15
N ASN A 40 5.92 -21.04 -2.16
CA ASN A 40 6.61 -19.90 -2.78
C ASN A 40 5.71 -18.66 -2.88
N PHE A 41 5.20 -18.17 -1.74
CA PHE A 41 4.39 -16.96 -1.71
C PHE A 41 5.27 -15.72 -1.72
N HIS A 42 5.18 -14.89 -2.76
CA HIS A 42 6.01 -13.70 -2.90
C HIS A 42 5.35 -12.52 -2.17
N ARG A 43 6.04 -11.98 -1.17
CA ARG A 43 5.59 -10.81 -0.41
C ARG A 43 6.48 -9.61 -0.74
N VAL A 44 5.85 -8.55 -1.23
CA VAL A 44 6.50 -7.26 -1.49
C VAL A 44 6.13 -6.31 -0.36
N GLU A 45 7.14 -5.81 0.33
CA GLU A 45 7.03 -4.73 1.30
C GLU A 45 7.54 -3.44 0.67
N MET A 46 6.77 -2.37 0.84
CA MET A 46 7.07 -1.01 0.39
C MET A 46 6.74 -0.04 1.54
N PRO A 47 7.25 1.20 1.51
CA PRO A 47 6.87 2.22 2.47
C PRO A 47 5.35 2.37 2.58
N GLU A 48 4.87 2.69 3.79
CA GLU A 48 3.47 3.03 4.00
C GLU A 48 3.12 4.34 3.29
N TYR A 49 1.86 4.45 2.85
CA TYR A 49 1.38 5.61 2.13
C TYR A 49 -0.09 5.88 2.46
N ALA A 50 -0.49 7.14 2.35
CA ALA A 50 -1.87 7.58 2.49
C ALA A 50 -2.48 7.85 1.11
N ILE A 51 -3.72 7.41 0.89
CA ILE A 51 -4.54 7.82 -0.26
C ILE A 51 -5.73 8.61 0.27
N ILE A 52 -5.99 9.78 -0.32
CA ILE A 52 -6.99 10.71 0.15
C ILE A 52 -8.20 10.73 -0.79
N VAL A 53 -9.38 10.51 -0.21
CA VAL A 53 -10.68 10.71 -0.88
C VAL A 53 -11.25 12.03 -0.37
N ALA A 54 -10.96 13.13 -1.08
CA ALA A 54 -11.40 14.48 -0.71
C ALA A 54 -12.53 14.97 -1.63
N SER A 55 -13.56 15.58 -1.03
CA SER A 55 -14.70 16.15 -1.73
C SER A 55 -14.88 17.63 -1.44
N THR A 56 -15.26 18.41 -2.44
CA THR A 56 -15.67 19.82 -2.29
C THR A 56 -17.10 19.95 -1.76
N SER A 57 -17.48 21.14 -1.32
CA SER A 57 -18.83 21.43 -0.81
C SER A 57 -19.95 21.24 -1.85
N ASP A 58 -19.63 21.33 -3.14
CA ASP A 58 -20.54 21.04 -4.26
C ASP A 58 -20.51 19.57 -4.71
N GLY A 59 -19.85 18.69 -3.94
CA GLY A 59 -19.89 17.25 -4.14
C GLY A 59 -18.96 16.72 -5.25
N ARG A 60 -17.98 17.52 -5.69
CA ARG A 60 -16.95 17.05 -6.64
C ARG A 60 -15.81 16.40 -5.89
N MET A 61 -15.16 15.45 -6.55
CA MET A 61 -13.99 14.75 -6.02
C MET A 61 -12.70 15.39 -6.54
N ILE A 62 -11.72 15.53 -5.65
CA ILE A 62 -10.38 15.97 -6.01
C ILE A 62 -9.60 14.79 -6.58
N MET A 63 -9.00 14.99 -7.75
CA MET A 63 -8.19 14.00 -8.44
C MET A 63 -7.05 14.69 -9.19
N GLU A 64 -5.92 14.01 -9.31
CA GLU A 64 -4.76 14.46 -10.07
C GLU A 64 -4.49 13.58 -11.30
N ARG A 65 -3.78 14.14 -12.28
CA ARG A 65 -3.26 13.41 -13.44
C ARG A 65 -1.75 13.29 -13.33
N GLN A 66 -1.26 12.08 -13.07
CA GLN A 66 0.15 11.84 -12.82
C GLN A 66 0.67 10.67 -13.68
N TYR A 67 1.91 10.80 -14.18
CA TYR A 67 2.59 9.69 -14.85
C TYR A 67 2.97 8.61 -13.83
N LYS A 68 2.57 7.37 -14.09
CA LYS A 68 2.93 6.21 -13.27
C LYS A 68 3.79 5.25 -14.07
N HIS A 69 5.06 5.17 -13.71
CA HIS A 69 6.03 4.32 -14.40
C HIS A 69 5.63 2.84 -14.40
N GLY A 70 5.04 2.34 -13.30
CA GLY A 70 4.61 0.93 -13.18
C GLY A 70 3.54 0.50 -14.20
N ILE A 71 2.76 1.44 -14.74
CA ILE A 71 1.78 1.20 -15.82
C ILE A 71 2.17 1.89 -17.14
N GLY A 72 3.28 2.64 -17.15
CA GLY A 72 3.81 3.31 -18.34
C GLY A 72 2.94 4.43 -18.92
N MET A 73 2.05 5.05 -18.15
CA MET A 73 1.12 6.09 -18.65
C MET A 73 0.70 7.11 -17.60
N VAL A 74 0.09 8.21 -18.06
CA VAL A 74 -0.60 9.18 -17.19
C VAL A 74 -1.94 8.59 -16.77
N SER A 75 -2.13 8.43 -15.46
CA SER A 75 -3.40 7.97 -14.87
C SER A 75 -4.12 9.12 -14.19
N LEU A 76 -5.45 9.01 -14.14
CA LEU A 76 -6.27 9.78 -13.19
C LEU A 76 -6.24 9.04 -11.86
N MET A 77 -6.02 9.76 -10.76
CA MET A 77 -5.80 9.16 -9.45
C MET A 77 -6.14 10.10 -8.32
N LEU A 78 -6.28 9.52 -7.13
CA LEU A 78 -6.51 10.26 -5.89
C LEU A 78 -5.17 10.86 -5.40
N PRO A 79 -5.21 12.03 -4.75
CA PRO A 79 -4.06 12.56 -4.02
C PRO A 79 -3.51 11.55 -3.03
N GLY A 80 -2.20 11.60 -2.81
CA GLY A 80 -1.57 10.74 -1.82
C GLY A 80 -0.07 10.59 -1.97
N GLY A 81 0.56 10.24 -0.85
CA GLY A 81 2.00 10.10 -0.77
C GLY A 81 2.41 9.31 0.45
N LEU A 82 3.72 9.29 0.70
CA LEU A 82 4.33 8.44 1.70
C LEU A 82 4.01 8.95 3.11
N ILE A 83 3.87 8.01 4.04
CA ILE A 83 3.78 8.31 5.47
C ILE A 83 5.22 8.35 5.99
N GLU A 84 5.61 9.47 6.58
CA GLU A 84 6.94 9.62 7.15
C GLU A 84 7.10 8.77 8.43
N PRO A 85 8.33 8.35 8.80
CA PRO A 85 8.54 7.55 10.00
C PRO A 85 7.99 8.23 11.26
N GLY A 86 7.01 7.58 11.90
CA GLY A 86 6.34 8.10 13.10
C GLY A 86 5.23 9.12 12.83
N GLU A 87 4.89 9.38 11.57
CA GLU A 87 3.76 10.22 11.18
C GLU A 87 2.45 9.44 11.28
N GLU A 88 1.43 10.04 11.90
CA GLU A 88 0.09 9.46 11.90
C GLU A 88 -0.52 9.53 10.49
N PRO A 89 -1.23 8.51 10.00
CA PRO A 89 -1.75 8.49 8.63
C PRO A 89 -2.61 9.70 8.25
N ILE A 90 -3.38 10.24 9.19
CA ILE A 90 -4.21 11.44 8.98
C ILE A 90 -3.38 12.73 8.86
N VAL A 91 -2.19 12.78 9.46
CA VAL A 91 -1.27 13.90 9.35
C VAL A 91 -0.62 13.89 7.97
N ALA A 92 -0.11 12.73 7.54
CA ALA A 92 0.42 12.51 6.20
C ALA A 92 -0.61 12.90 5.12
N ALA A 93 -1.85 12.40 5.26
CA ALA A 93 -2.93 12.71 4.32
C ALA A 93 -3.20 14.21 4.16
N LYS A 94 -3.17 14.99 5.26
CA LYS A 94 -3.37 16.44 5.21
C LYS A 94 -2.18 17.17 4.59
N ARG A 95 -0.96 16.73 4.91
CA ARG A 95 0.28 17.29 4.34
C ARG A 95 0.31 17.09 2.83
N GLU A 96 0.09 15.87 2.35
CA GLU A 96 0.06 15.55 0.91
C GLU A 96 -1.00 16.35 0.16
N LEU A 97 -2.22 16.45 0.72
CA LEU A 97 -3.29 17.22 0.09
C LEU A 97 -2.96 18.74 0.01
N LEU A 98 -2.19 19.27 0.96
CA LEU A 98 -1.68 20.65 0.93
C LEU A 98 -0.53 20.82 -0.08
N GLU A 99 0.43 19.89 -0.10
CA GLU A 99 1.58 19.90 -1.03
C GLU A 99 1.14 19.85 -2.50
N GLU A 100 0.07 19.10 -2.79
CA GLU A 100 -0.55 19.01 -4.11
C GLU A 100 -1.46 20.23 -4.46
N GLY A 101 -1.67 21.17 -3.52
CA GLY A 101 -2.37 22.43 -3.75
C GLY A 101 -3.90 22.39 -3.63
N TRP A 102 -4.44 21.45 -2.82
CA TRP A 102 -5.88 21.22 -2.70
C TRP A 102 -6.49 21.63 -1.34
N LEU A 103 -5.66 22.02 -0.37
CA LEU A 103 -6.06 22.56 0.94
C LEU A 103 -5.67 24.04 1.11
#